data_AF-A0A8H2RKP0-F1
#
_entry.id   AF-A0A8H2RKP0-F1
#
_cell.length_a   1.000
_cell.length_b   1.000
_cell.length_c   1.000
_cell.angle_alpha   90.00
_cell.angle_beta   90.00
_cell.angle_gamma   90.00
#
_symmetry.space_group_name_H-M   'P 1'
#
loop_
_entity.id
_entity.type
_entity.pdbx_description
1 polymer ?
#
loop_
_entity_poly.entity_id
_entity_poly.type
_entity_poly.pdbx_seq_one_letter_code
_entity_poly.pdbx_strand_id
1 'polypeptide(L)' 'MNVKIETNEQGSGCKVWLDDSPVSFKNLEDAQTYVAQLQERIEAASSSFASGPNAPDRA' A
#
# COMPACT_ATOMS: atom_id res chain seq x y z
N MET A 1 6.01 5.26 2.53
CA MET A 1 4.63 5.04 3.03
C MET A 1 4.73 4.40 4.40
N ASN A 2 4.03 4.95 5.41
CA ASN A 2 4.03 4.37 6.76
C ASN A 2 2.74 3.54 6.96
N VAL A 3 2.88 2.23 7.15
CA VAL A 3 1.75 1.31 7.34
C VAL A 3 1.80 0.78 8.76
N LYS A 4 0.72 0.93 9.51
CA LYS A 4 0.58 0.41 10.87
C LYS A 4 -0.68 -0.45 10.99
N ILE A 5 -0.52 -1.71 11.35
CA ILE A 5 -1.64 -2.62 11.59
C ILE A 5 -1.90 -2.66 13.10
N GLU A 6 -3.13 -2.35 13.48
CA GLU A 6 -3.60 -2.39 14.86
C GLU A 6 -4.72 -3.44 14.98
N THR A 7 -4.40 -4.57 15.59
CA THR A 7 -5.37 -5.63 15.87
C THR A 7 -6.08 -5.32 17.18
N ASN A 8 -7.41 -5.31 17.17
CA ASN A 8 -8.15 -5.22 18.43
C ASN A 8 -8.02 -6.54 19.19
N GLU A 9 -7.50 -6.50 20.42
CA GLU A 9 -7.40 -7.67 21.31
C GLU A 9 -8.75 -8.32 21.63
N GLN A 10 -9.86 -7.59 21.41
CA GLN A 10 -11.23 -8.11 21.54
C GLN A 10 -11.68 -8.97 20.33
N GLY A 11 -10.79 -9.28 19.38
CA GLY A 11 -11.04 -10.24 18.30
C GLY A 11 -12.08 -9.81 17.25
N SER A 12 -12.55 -8.57 17.28
CA SER A 12 -13.66 -8.11 16.44
C SER A 12 -13.24 -7.43 15.12
N GLY A 13 -11.94 -7.25 14.89
CA GLY A 13 -11.43 -6.67 13.65
C GLY A 13 -10.02 -6.10 13.75
N CYS A 14 -9.50 -5.65 12.61
CA CYS A 14 -8.17 -5.07 12.47
C CYS A 14 -8.28 -3.69 11.83
N LYS A 15 -7.50 -2.72 12.28
CA LYS A 15 -7.44 -1.39 11.68
C LYS A 15 -6.05 -1.16 11.12
N VAL A 16 -5.96 -0.91 9.82
CA VAL A 16 -4.73 -0.55 9.13
C VAL A 16 -4.70 0.96 8.95
N TRP A 17 -3.64 1.59 9.44
CA TRP A 17 -3.37 3.00 9.23
C TRP A 17 -2.39 3.14 8.07
N LEU A 18 -2.82 3.87 7.04
CA LEU A 18 -2.04 4.20 5.85
C LEU A 18 -1.73 5.70 5.93
N ASP A 19 -0.57 6.04 6.49
CA ASP A 19 -0.21 7.43 6.82
C ASP A 19 -1.22 8.05 7.82
N ASP A 20 -2.20 8.83 7.34
CA ASP A 20 -3.29 9.43 8.13
C ASP A 20 -4.66 8.79 7.83
N SER A 21 -4.73 7.80 6.94
CA SER A 21 -5.98 7.16 6.52
C SER A 21 -6.21 5.83 7.25
N PRO A 22 -7.18 5.75 8.18
CA PRO A 22 -7.57 4.49 8.81
C PRO A 22 -8.50 3.68 7.92
N VAL A 23 -8.14 2.41 7.71
CA VAL A 23 -8.95 1.41 6.99
C VAL A 23 -9.26 0.27 7.95
N SER A 24 -10.53 -0.06 8.13
CA SER A 24 -10.95 -1.13 9.04
C SER A 24 -11.26 -2.40 8.27
N PHE A 25 -10.78 -3.53 8.77
CA PHE A 25 -10.94 -4.86 8.21
C PHE A 25 -11.58 -5.79 9.23
N LYS A 26 -12.33 -6.77 8.74
CA LYS A 26 -12.92 -7.81 9.60
C LYS A 26 -11.89 -8.78 10.15
N ASN A 27 -10.84 -9.08 9.38
CA ASN A 27 -9.83 -10.08 9.73
C ASN A 27 -8.43 -9.63 9.31
N LEU A 28 -7.41 -10.22 9.93
CA LEU A 28 -6.01 -9.92 9.69
C LEU A 28 -5.56 -10.33 8.28
N GLU A 29 -6.10 -11.43 7.75
CA GLU A 29 -5.79 -11.93 6.41
C GLU A 29 -6.20 -10.93 5.30
N ASP A 30 -7.37 -10.31 5.47
CA ASP A 30 -7.90 -9.28 4.56
C ASP A 30 -7.02 -8.01 4.61
N ALA A 31 -6.64 -7.60 5.84
CA ALA A 31 -5.74 -6.48 6.07
C ALA A 31 -4.35 -6.71 5.45
N GLN A 32 -3.77 -7.89 5.61
CA GLN A 32 -2.48 -8.25 5.03
C GLN A 32 -2.53 -8.29 3.50
N THR A 33 -3.58 -8.90 2.93
CA THR A 33 -3.78 -8.96 1.48
C THR A 33 -3.89 -7.56 0.88
N TYR A 34 -4.62 -6.66 1.55
CA TYR A 34 -4.74 -5.28 1.12
C TYR A 34 -3.40 -4.53 1.14
N VAL A 35 -2.62 -4.67 2.22
CA VAL A 35 -1.30 -4.02 2.34
C VAL A 35 -0.34 -4.55 1.27
N ALA A 36 -0.32 -5.85 1.03
CA ALA A 36 0.53 -6.47 0.01
C ALA A 36 0.21 -5.93 -1.40
N GLN A 37 -1.07 -5.88 -1.77
CA GLN A 37 -1.49 -5.31 -3.05
C GLN A 37 -1.16 -3.82 -3.16
N LEU A 38 -1.29 -3.08 -2.06
CA LEU A 38 -0.98 -1.65 -2.05
C LEU A 38 0.53 -1.41 -2.26
N GLN A 39 1.36 -2.23 -1.61
CA GLN A 39 2.81 -2.16 -1.73
C GLN A 39 3.25 -2.50 -3.16
N GLU A 40 2.69 -3.57 -3.74
CA GLU A 40 2.94 -3.95 -5.14
C GLU A 40 2.56 -2.82 -6.12
N ARG A 41 1.41 -2.16 -5.88
CA ARG A 41 0.98 -1.01 -6.69
C ARG A 41 1.90 0.20 -6.55
N ILE A 42 2.43 0.45 -5.35
CA ILE A 42 3.38 1.55 -5.12
C ILE A 42 4.71 1.25 -5.80
N GLU A 43 5.20 0.02 -5.73
CA GLU A 43 6.43 -0.40 -6.42
C GLU A 43 6.25 -0.34 -7.95
N ALA A 44 5.13 -0.83 -8.47
CA ALA A 44 4.79 -0.76 -9.89
C ALA A 44 4.64 0.69 -10.38
N ALA A 45 3.97 1.56 -9.61
CA ALA A 45 3.85 2.98 -9.92
C ALA A 45 5.21 3.69 -9.85
N SER A 46 6.01 3.44 -8.80
CA SER A 46 7.36 4.00 -8.66
C SER A 46 8.26 3.59 -9.82
N SER A 47 8.12 2.34 -10.29
CA SER A 47 8.82 1.85 -11.49
C SER A 47 8.31 2.52 -12.78
N SER A 48 7.00 2.80 -12.88
CA SER A 48 6.42 3.58 -13.99
C SER A 48 6.92 5.04 -14.03
N PHE A 49 7.17 5.66 -12.88
CA PHE A 49 7.72 7.03 -12.81
C PHE A 49 9.25 7.08 -12.95
N ALA A 50 9.97 5.97 -12.73
CA ALA A 50 11.41 5.89 -12.96
C ALA A 50 11.78 5.69 -14.44
N SER A 51 10.81 5.36 -15.30
CA SER A 51 10.96 5.47 -16.76
C SER A 51 10.70 6.92 -17.18
N GLY A 52 11.59 7.82 -16.77
CA GLY A 52 11.73 9.09 -17.46
C GLY A 52 12.00 8.78 -18.94
N PRO A 53 11.20 9.31 -19.90
CA PRO A 53 11.56 9.24 -21.29
C PRO A 53 12.90 9.97 -21.42
N ASN A 54 13.99 9.23 -21.61
CA ASN A 54 15.17 9.83 -22.19
C ASN A 54 14.72 10.52 -23.47
N ALA A 55 15.05 11.81 -23.54
CA ALA A 55 14.63 12.79 -24.53
C ALA A 55 14.70 12.26 -25.98
N PRO A 56 13.90 12.81 -26.91
CA PRO A 56 13.90 12.39 -28.30
C PRO A 56 15.25 12.74 -28.94
N ASP A 57 16.06 11.73 -29.26
CA ASP A 57 17.25 11.91 -30.09
C ASP A 57 16.80 12.10 -31.53
N ARG A 58 16.62 13.37 -31.88
CA ARG A 58 16.57 13.83 -33.26
C ARG A 58 18.00 14.24 -33.62
N ALA A 59 18.70 13.37 -34.35
CA ALA A 59 19.92 13.70 -35.10
C ALA A 59 19.86 13.06 -36.49
#